data_AF-M1FIS2-F1
#
_entry.id   AF-M1FIS2-F1
#
_cell.length_a   1.000
_cell.length_b   1.000
_cell.length_c   1.000
_cell.angle_alpha   90.00
_cell.angle_beta   90.00
_cell.angle_gamma   90.00
#
_symmetry.space_group_name_H-M   'P 1'
#
loop_
_entity.id
_entity.type
_entity.pdbx_description
1 polymer ?
#
loop_
_entity_poly.entity_id
_entity_poly.type
_entity_poly.pdbx_seq_one_letter_code
_entity_poly.pdbx_strand_id
1 'polypeptide(L)'
;MANQSRRKFMRHSLLGMAALPLGMGILSQRAFAQSLPPLDPTTPQAKGLNYVKVAEEAAGHPAYTAGEHCANCMFFLEANNGCSLFPANSVEVNGWCQTWVQKA
;
A
#
# COMPACT_ATOMS: atom_id res chain seq x y z
N MET A 1 -35.69 10.87 -50.50
CA MET A 1 -34.96 11.98 -49.83
C MET A 1 -35.35 12.02 -48.36
N ALA A 2 -34.63 11.31 -47.49
CA ALA A 2 -34.95 11.21 -46.06
C ALA A 2 -33.69 11.46 -45.24
N ASN A 3 -33.23 12.71 -45.16
CA ASN A 3 -32.10 13.03 -44.26
C ASN A 3 -32.00 14.52 -43.89
N GLN A 4 -33.12 15.17 -43.54
CA GLN A 4 -33.10 16.51 -42.93
C GLN A 4 -33.64 16.56 -41.49
N SER A 5 -34.19 15.46 -40.97
CA SER A 5 -34.74 15.42 -39.60
C SER A 5 -33.71 15.10 -38.50
N ARG A 6 -32.47 14.75 -38.86
CA ARG A 6 -31.43 14.37 -37.88
C ARG A 6 -30.57 15.53 -37.35
N ARG A 7 -30.53 16.68 -38.05
CA ARG A 7 -29.69 17.83 -37.67
C ARG A 7 -30.38 18.88 -36.80
N LYS A 8 -31.71 18.84 -36.64
CA LYS A 8 -32.43 19.79 -35.77
C LYS A 8 -32.49 19.38 -34.30
N PHE A 9 -32.33 18.09 -34.00
CA PHE A 9 -32.37 17.61 -32.61
C PHE A 9 -31.06 17.85 -31.86
N MET A 10 -29.92 17.90 -32.57
CA MET A 10 -28.59 18.11 -31.98
C MET A 10 -28.27 19.57 -31.60
N ARG A 11 -29.20 20.53 -31.81
CA ARG A 11 -28.95 21.96 -31.52
C ARG A 11 -29.61 22.49 -30.23
N HIS A 12 -30.35 21.67 -29.50
CA HIS A 12 -31.09 22.13 -28.30
C HIS A 12 -30.55 21.60 -26.96
N SER A 13 -29.36 20.99 -26.92
CA SER A 13 -28.78 20.46 -25.67
C SER A 13 -27.74 21.39 -25.02
N LEU A 14 -27.72 22.69 -25.39
CA LEU A 14 -26.66 23.65 -25.03
C LEU A 14 -27.11 24.78 -24.09
N LEU A 15 -28.16 24.56 -23.30
CA LEU A 15 -28.58 25.50 -22.25
C LEU A 15 -29.00 24.73 -21.00
N GLY A 16 -28.03 24.46 -20.13
CA GLY A 16 -28.22 23.91 -18.79
C GLY A 16 -27.11 24.42 -17.88
N MET A 17 -27.05 25.74 -17.69
CA MET A 17 -26.19 26.39 -16.72
C MET A 17 -26.90 26.49 -15.37
N ALA A 18 -26.10 26.26 -14.32
CA ALA A 18 -26.22 26.71 -12.94
C ALA A 18 -26.82 25.76 -11.90
N ALA A 19 -26.00 25.58 -10.85
CA ALA A 19 -26.29 25.17 -9.48
C ALA A 19 -26.33 23.68 -9.13
N LEU A 20 -25.14 23.06 -9.01
CA LEU A 20 -24.87 22.08 -7.95
C LEU A 20 -23.43 22.28 -7.44
N PRO A 21 -23.19 22.17 -6.12
CA PRO A 21 -22.19 22.93 -5.39
C PRO A 21 -20.77 22.41 -5.59
N LEU A 22 -19.82 23.32 -5.42
CA LEU A 22 -18.45 23.05 -5.02
C LEU A 22 -18.47 22.15 -3.76
N GLY A 23 -18.42 20.83 -3.95
CA GLY A 23 -18.73 19.90 -2.87
C GLY A 23 -18.23 18.47 -3.05
N MET A 24 -17.24 18.23 -3.91
CA MET A 24 -16.44 17.00 -3.90
C MET A 24 -14.98 17.33 -3.55
N GLY A 25 -14.82 18.22 -2.58
CA GLY A 25 -13.60 18.23 -1.78
C GLY A 25 -13.60 16.99 -0.89
N ILE A 26 -12.48 16.28 -0.91
CA ILE A 26 -12.04 15.42 0.20
C ILE A 26 -12.79 14.07 0.31
N LEU A 27 -12.72 13.26 -0.75
CA LEU A 27 -12.41 11.83 -0.51
C LEU A 27 -10.90 11.69 -0.32
N SER A 28 -10.30 12.48 0.58
CA SER A 28 -9.11 11.99 1.25
C SER A 28 -9.65 10.89 2.15
N GLN A 29 -9.61 9.65 1.66
CA GLN A 29 -9.48 8.53 2.59
C GLN A 29 -8.16 8.80 3.31
N ARG A 30 -8.22 9.57 4.40
CA ARG A 30 -7.27 9.40 5.49
C ARG A 30 -7.55 7.98 5.95
N ALA A 31 -6.89 7.01 5.31
CA ALA A 31 -6.76 5.68 5.84
C ALA A 31 -6.10 5.92 7.19
N PHE A 32 -6.92 5.96 8.25
CA PHE A 32 -6.41 5.90 9.59
C PHE A 32 -5.54 4.65 9.60
N ALA A 33 -4.23 4.85 9.75
CA ALA A 33 -3.29 3.76 9.89
C ALA A 33 -3.78 2.95 11.09
N GLN A 34 -4.54 1.88 10.82
CA GLN A 34 -4.90 0.93 11.86
C GLN A 34 -3.57 0.42 12.40
N SER A 35 -3.33 0.68 13.68
CA SER A 35 -2.18 0.13 14.38
C SER A 35 -2.29 -1.39 14.28
N LEU A 36 -1.40 -2.00 13.49
CA LEU A 36 -1.36 -3.45 13.33
C LEU A 36 -0.66 -4.04 14.56
N PRO A 37 -1.15 -5.18 15.10
CA PRO A 37 -0.45 -5.88 16.17
C PRO A 37 0.97 -6.26 15.71
N PRO A 38 1.99 -6.17 16.58
CA PRO A 38 3.34 -6.59 16.23
C PRO A 38 3.39 -8.06 15.85
N LEU A 39 4.13 -8.40 14.79
CA LEU A 39 4.35 -9.77 14.37
C LEU A 39 5.12 -10.54 15.45
N ASP A 40 4.54 -11.67 15.88
CA ASP A 40 5.20 -12.63 16.74
C ASP A 40 6.14 -13.53 15.91
N PRO A 41 7.47 -13.50 16.13
CA PRO A 41 8.44 -14.34 15.43
C PRO A 41 8.20 -15.84 15.60
N THR A 42 7.43 -16.25 16.60
CA THR A 42 7.15 -17.66 16.88
C THR A 42 6.05 -18.26 15.99
N THR A 43 5.29 -17.40 15.31
CA THR A 43 4.19 -17.82 14.41
C THR A 43 4.72 -18.62 13.21
N PRO A 44 3.93 -19.56 12.66
CA PRO A 44 4.34 -20.32 11.47
C PRO A 44 4.70 -19.43 10.27
N GLN A 45 4.00 -18.30 10.10
CA GLN A 45 4.22 -17.35 9.02
C GLN A 45 5.58 -16.65 9.16
N ALA A 46 5.90 -16.16 10.36
CA ALA A 46 7.19 -15.52 10.65
C ALA A 46 8.36 -16.49 10.51
N LYS A 47 8.22 -17.71 11.06
CA LYS A 47 9.23 -18.78 10.94
C LYS A 47 9.47 -19.20 9.50
N GLY A 48 8.40 -19.33 8.70
CA GLY A 48 8.51 -19.71 7.29
C GLY A 48 9.33 -18.73 6.46
N LEU A 49 9.42 -17.48 6.88
CA LEU A 49 10.23 -16.43 6.25
C LEU A 49 11.49 -16.05 7.04
N ASN A 50 11.84 -16.81 8.08
CA ASN A 50 12.96 -16.50 8.97
C ASN A 50 12.94 -15.05 9.49
N TYR A 51 11.76 -14.56 9.87
CA TYR A 51 11.63 -13.20 10.37
C TYR A 51 12.30 -13.05 11.74
N VAL A 52 13.14 -12.03 11.85
CA VAL A 52 13.79 -11.57 13.09
C VAL A 52 13.43 -10.11 13.33
N LYS A 53 13.36 -9.72 14.61
CA LYS A 53 13.02 -8.35 15.01
C LYS A 53 14.21 -7.39 14.85
N VAL A 54 15.41 -7.94 14.81
CA VAL A 54 16.68 -7.23 14.73
C VAL A 54 17.50 -7.91 13.64
N ALA A 55 17.84 -7.19 12.58
CA ALA A 55 18.49 -7.71 11.37
C ALA A 55 19.81 -8.43 11.67
N GLU A 56 20.54 -8.00 12.69
CA GLU A 56 21.78 -8.62 13.15
C GLU A 56 21.60 -10.07 13.62
N GLU A 57 20.39 -10.46 14.06
CA GLU A 57 20.07 -11.86 14.40
C GLU A 57 20.05 -12.76 13.16
N ALA A 58 19.88 -12.19 11.96
CA ALA A 58 19.95 -12.89 10.69
C ALA A 58 21.38 -13.02 10.14
N ALA A 59 22.42 -12.56 10.85
CA ALA A 59 23.82 -12.62 10.40
C ALA A 59 24.31 -14.03 10.00
N GLY A 60 23.69 -15.09 10.54
CA GLY A 60 23.98 -16.48 10.17
C GLY A 60 23.21 -17.01 8.97
N HIS A 61 22.24 -16.26 8.42
CA HIS A 61 21.39 -16.71 7.32
C HIS A 61 22.08 -16.45 5.96
N PRO A 62 22.16 -17.45 5.05
CA PRO A 62 22.89 -17.30 3.77
C PRO A 62 22.38 -16.19 2.85
N ALA A 63 21.11 -15.80 3.02
CA ALA A 63 20.48 -14.74 2.24
C ALA A 63 20.60 -13.34 2.86
N TYR A 64 21.15 -13.21 4.07
CA TYR A 64 21.27 -11.92 4.75
C TYR A 64 22.58 -11.22 4.39
N THR A 65 22.47 -9.93 4.07
CA THR A 65 23.62 -9.02 3.94
C THR A 65 23.52 -7.91 4.98
N ALA A 66 24.66 -7.48 5.53
CA ALA A 66 24.70 -6.38 6.48
C ALA A 66 24.09 -5.09 5.88
N GLY A 67 23.18 -4.48 6.63
CA GLY A 67 22.44 -3.28 6.22
C GLY A 67 21.06 -3.56 5.62
N GLU A 68 20.67 -4.83 5.42
CA GLU A 68 19.30 -5.19 5.04
C GLU A 68 18.36 -5.09 6.25
N HIS A 69 17.32 -4.27 6.17
CA HIS A 69 16.31 -4.17 7.23
C HIS A 69 14.93 -3.79 6.68
N CYS A 70 13.87 -3.94 7.47
CA CYS A 70 12.51 -3.65 7.02
C CYS A 70 12.38 -2.21 6.49
N ALA A 71 12.99 -1.20 7.13
CA ALA A 71 12.89 0.19 6.67
C ALA A 71 13.37 0.42 5.22
N ASN A 72 14.34 -0.35 4.73
CA ASN A 72 14.85 -0.26 3.35
C ASN A 72 14.35 -1.40 2.44
N CYS A 73 13.33 -2.15 2.89
CA CYS A 73 12.70 -3.24 2.15
C CYS A 73 11.52 -2.75 1.29
N MET A 74 11.44 -3.22 0.04
CA MET A 74 10.37 -2.90 -0.92
C MET A 74 8.96 -3.20 -0.38
N PHE A 75 8.81 -4.19 0.50
CA PHE A 75 7.51 -4.61 1.03
C PHE A 75 7.03 -3.85 2.27
N PHE A 76 7.89 -2.99 2.84
CA PHE A 76 7.60 -2.25 4.07
C PHE A 76 6.67 -1.06 3.81
N LEU A 77 5.63 -0.94 4.62
CA LEU A 77 4.62 0.10 4.56
C LEU A 77 4.85 1.08 5.71
N GLU A 78 5.49 2.21 5.40
CA GLU A 78 5.87 3.24 6.38
C GLU A 78 4.67 3.84 7.14
N ALA A 79 3.49 3.84 6.54
CA ALA A 79 2.29 4.44 7.11
C ALA A 79 1.85 3.77 8.43
N ASN A 80 2.11 2.48 8.62
CA ASN A 80 1.65 1.71 9.77
C ASN A 80 2.63 0.63 10.25
N ASN A 81 3.90 0.72 9.84
CA ASN A 81 4.93 -0.31 10.04
C ASN A 81 4.49 -1.69 9.50
N GLY A 82 3.60 -1.72 8.52
CA GLY A 82 3.12 -2.97 7.92
C GLY A 82 4.15 -3.59 6.99
N CYS A 83 3.95 -4.87 6.66
CA CYS A 83 4.68 -5.54 5.59
C CYS A 83 3.68 -6.23 4.66
N SER A 84 3.84 -6.08 3.34
CA SER A 84 2.93 -6.70 2.36
C SER A 84 2.89 -8.24 2.45
N LEU A 85 3.93 -8.86 3.03
CA LEU A 85 3.98 -10.30 3.29
C LEU A 85 3.26 -10.71 4.59
N PHE A 86 3.03 -9.76 5.49
CA PHE A 86 2.36 -9.96 6.78
C PHE A 86 1.20 -8.95 6.92
N PRO A 87 0.14 -9.05 6.10
CA PRO A 87 -0.86 -7.99 5.95
C PRO A 87 -1.64 -7.68 7.23
N ALA A 88 -1.68 -8.61 8.19
CA ALA A 88 -2.38 -8.46 9.46
C ALA A 88 -1.49 -7.93 10.60
N ASN A 89 -0.17 -7.80 10.41
CA ASN A 89 0.77 -7.49 11.48
C ASN A 89 1.73 -6.36 11.09
N SER A 90 2.26 -5.66 12.10
CA SER A 90 3.39 -4.74 11.94
C SER A 90 4.72 -5.49 12.12
N VAL A 91 5.77 -5.00 11.47
CA VAL A 91 7.15 -5.50 11.60
C VAL A 91 8.04 -4.42 12.22
N GLU A 92 9.13 -4.84 12.85
CA GLU A 92 10.12 -3.92 13.38
C GLU A 92 10.89 -3.26 12.25
N VAL A 93 11.11 -1.95 12.35
CA VAL A 93 11.82 -1.16 11.32
C VAL A 93 13.24 -1.70 11.06
N ASN A 94 13.88 -2.21 12.12
CA ASN A 94 15.20 -2.83 12.09
C ASN A 94 15.14 -4.36 11.97
N GLY A 95 13.96 -4.93 11.71
CA GLY A 95 13.79 -6.37 11.49
C GLY A 95 14.26 -6.81 10.11
N TRP A 96 14.25 -8.12 9.87
CA TRP A 96 14.61 -8.71 8.59
C TRP A 96 13.84 -10.01 8.35
N CYS A 97 13.62 -10.37 7.09
CA CYS A 97 13.13 -11.69 6.69
C CYS A 97 13.81 -12.10 5.37
N GLN A 98 13.83 -13.40 5.05
CA GLN A 98 14.55 -13.94 3.90
C GLN A 98 14.06 -13.46 2.52
N THR A 99 12.87 -12.85 2.47
CA THR A 99 12.29 -12.26 1.26
C THR A 99 12.53 -10.75 1.22
N TRP A 100 13.55 -10.26 1.94
CA TRP A 100 13.99 -8.89 1.83
C TRP A 100 14.40 -8.57 0.38
N VAL A 101 13.97 -7.41 -0.09
CA VAL A 101 14.31 -6.86 -1.41
C VAL A 101 14.54 -5.38 -1.23
N GLN A 102 15.63 -4.85 -1.78
CA GLN A 102 15.95 -3.42 -1.70
C GLN A 102 14.82 -2.56 -2.28
N LYS A 103 14.47 -1.46 -1.59
CA LYS A 103 13.63 -0.40 -2.18
C LYS A 103 14.32 0.17 -3.44
N ALA A 104 13.54 0.41 -4.48
CA ALA A 104 13.98 1.09 -5.70
C ALA A 104 14.08 2.60 -5.50
#